data_AF-A0A7X9HVC0-F1
#
_entry.id   AF-A0A7X9HVC0-F1
#
_cell.length_a   1.000
_cell.length_b   1.000
_cell.length_c   1.000
_cell.angle_alpha   90.00
_cell.angle_beta   90.00
_cell.angle_gamma   90.00
#
_symmetry.space_group_name_H-M   'P 1'
#
loop_
_entity.id
_entity.type
_entity.pdbx_description
1 polymer ?
#
loop_
_entity_poly.entity_id
_entity_poly.type
_entity_poly.pdbx_seq_one_letter_code
_entity_poly.pdbx_strand_id
1 'polypeptide(L)' 'MHGGEILIRSDKTPKNLPKQVSINVASKQDISRIENILEEFSSLFGVTMDEILSRTFYRLTPNAKSPYKQLYTEN' A
#
# COMPACT_ATOMS: atom_id res chain seq x y z
N MET A 1 9.74 1.73 -6.36
CA MET A 1 8.49 1.06 -6.77
C MET A 1 8.14 1.59 -8.15
N HIS A 2 8.18 0.73 -9.17
CA HIS A 2 8.00 1.15 -10.57
C HIS A 2 6.60 0.84 -11.12
N GLY A 3 5.75 0.15 -10.35
CA GLY A 3 4.36 -0.15 -10.67
C GLY A 3 3.64 -0.81 -9.48
N GLY A 4 2.30 -0.85 -9.55
CA GLY A 4 1.44 -1.49 -8.55
C GLY A 4 1.15 -0.65 -7.30
N GLU A 5 0.67 -1.31 -6.26
CA GLU A 5 0.46 -0.75 -4.92
C GLU A 5 0.86 -1.77 -3.84
N ILE A 6 1.20 -1.27 -2.65
CA ILE A 6 1.45 -2.09 -1.47
C ILE A 6 0.54 -1.59 -0.35
N LEU A 7 -0.18 -2.49 0.29
CA LEU A 7 -0.93 -2.24 1.52
C LEU A 7 -0.14 -2.78 2.71
N ILE A 8 0.15 -1.91 3.69
CA ILE A 8 0.91 -2.23 4.89
C ILE A 8 0.03 -2.03 6.12
N ARG A 9 -0.30 -3.10 6.84
CA ARG A 9 -0.91 -3.02 8.16
C ARG A 9 0.15 -2.65 9.20
N SER A 10 0.02 -1.49 9.84
CA SER A 10 0.99 -1.02 10.84
C SER A 10 0.37 0.01 11.78
N ASP A 11 0.77 0.00 13.05
CA ASP A 11 0.40 1.03 14.02
C ASP A 11 1.21 2.33 13.83
N LYS A 12 2.26 2.28 13.01
CA LYS A 12 3.15 3.41 12.72
C LYS A 12 3.24 3.64 11.23
N THR A 13 3.17 4.90 10.82
CA THR A 13 3.42 5.29 9.43
C THR A 13 4.84 4.85 9.00
N PRO A 14 4.98 4.10 7.90
CA PRO A 14 6.26 3.79 7.27
C PRO A 14 7.12 5.04 7.09
N LYS A 15 8.40 4.94 7.47
CA LYS A 15 9.40 6.01 7.37
C LYS A 15 10.49 5.65 6.37
N ASN A 16 11.32 6.62 6.01
CA ASN A 16 12.47 6.45 5.11
C ASN A 16 12.09 5.93 3.72
N LEU A 17 10.90 6.29 3.23
CA LEU A 17 10.46 5.92 1.89
C LEU A 17 11.24 6.74 0.83
N PRO A 18 11.70 6.12 -0.26
CA PRO A 18 12.27 6.84 -1.38
C PRO A 18 11.30 7.90 -1.93
N LYS A 19 11.81 9.04 -2.43
CA LYS A 19 10.99 10.16 -2.98
C LYS A 19 9.99 9.72 -4.08
N GLN A 20 10.32 8.63 -4.77
CA GLN A 20 9.51 7.98 -5.81
C GLN A 20 8.34 7.16 -5.27
N VAL A 21 8.09 7.13 -3.95
CA VAL A 21 6.98 6.41 -3.32
C VAL A 21 6.13 7.39 -2.53
N SER A 22 4.84 7.40 -2.82
CA SER A 22 3.83 8.12 -2.05
C SER A 22 3.23 7.19 -1.01
N ILE A 23 2.88 7.73 0.16
CA ILE A 23 2.21 7.01 1.23
C ILE A 23 0.94 7.75 1.66
N ASN A 24 -0.14 7.00 1.81
CA ASN A 24 -1.41 7.50 2.35
C ASN A 24 -2.02 6.46 3.30
N VAL A 25 -2.93 6.88 4.17
CA VAL A 25 -3.82 5.94 4.88
C VAL A 25 -4.72 5.28 3.84
N ALA A 26 -4.86 3.95 3.90
CA ALA A 26 -5.73 3.20 3.01
C ALA A 26 -7.19 3.55 3.31
N SER A 27 -7.94 3.85 2.25
CA SER A 27 -9.39 4.07 2.32
C SER A 27 -10.14 2.75 2.48
N LYS A 28 -11.44 2.83 2.80
CA LYS A 28 -12.31 1.65 2.82
C LYS A 28 -12.36 0.95 1.46
N GLN A 29 -12.32 1.73 0.38
CA GLN A 29 -12.28 1.22 -1.00
C GLN A 29 -10.96 0.53 -1.33
N ASP A 30 -9.85 0.92 -0.69
CA ASP A 30 -8.58 0.22 -0.86
C ASP A 30 -8.61 -1.16 -0.16
N ILE A 31 -9.20 -1.21 1.04
CA ILE A 31 -9.34 -2.44 1.82
C ILE A 31 -10.33 -3.40 1.17
N SER A 32 -11.48 -2.93 0.67
CA SER A 32 -12.48 -3.80 0.03
C SER A 32 -11.93 -4.52 -1.21
N ARG A 33 -10.92 -3.95 -1.88
CA ARG A 33 -10.26 -4.60 -3.03
C ARG A 33 -9.43 -5.83 -2.65
N ILE A 34 -9.04 -5.95 -1.39
CA ILE A 34 -8.26 -7.09 -0.87
C ILE A 34 -9.03 -7.93 0.15
N GLU A 35 -10.33 -7.68 0.35
CA GLU A 35 -11.14 -8.32 1.39
C GLU A 35 -11.10 -9.85 1.29
N ASN A 36 -11.31 -10.41 0.10
CA ASN A 36 -11.22 -11.86 -0.13
C ASN A 36 -9.84 -12.44 0.25
N ILE A 37 -8.75 -11.68 0.03
CA ILE A 37 -7.39 -12.11 0.40
C ILE A 37 -7.23 -12.10 1.92
N LEU A 38 -7.80 -11.11 2.59
CA LEU A 38 -7.79 -11.04 4.05
C LEU A 38 -8.65 -12.15 4.67
N GLU A 39 -9.79 -12.50 4.07
CA GLU A 39 -10.64 -13.62 4.48
C GLU A 39 -9.90 -14.96 4.34
N GLU A 40 -9.21 -15.17 3.21
CA GLU A 40 -8.38 -16.36 3.01
C GLU A 40 -7.26 -16.44 4.05
N PHE A 41 -6.55 -15.33 4.29
CA PHE A 41 -5.54 -15.24 5.35
C PHE A 41 -6.13 -15.52 6.73
N SER A 42 -7.30 -14.96 7.03
CA SER A 42 -8.03 -15.15 8.28
C SER A 42 -8.31 -16.63 8.53
N SER A 43 -8.82 -17.32 7.51
CA SER A 43 -9.13 -18.76 7.54
C SER A 43 -7.87 -19.61 7.71
N LEU A 44 -6.80 -19.31 6.96
CA LEU A 44 -5.56 -20.10 6.96
C LEU A 44 -4.77 -19.99 8.27
N PHE A 45 -4.79 -18.81 8.90
CA PHE A 45 -3.95 -18.51 10.07
C PHE A 45 -4.73 -18.38 11.38
N GLY A 46 -6.06 -18.49 11.35
CA GLY A 46 -6.92 -18.41 12.54
C GLY A 46 -6.97 -17.03 13.19
N VAL A 47 -6.65 -15.97 12.44
CA VAL A 47 -6.71 -14.58 12.90
C VAL A 47 -8.04 -13.99 12.44
N THR A 48 -8.83 -13.40 13.34
CA THR A 48 -10.16 -12.87 12.96
C THR A 48 -10.06 -11.66 12.03
N MET A 49 -11.06 -11.47 11.16
CA MET A 49 -11.14 -10.28 10.31
C MET A 49 -11.19 -8.99 11.14
N ASP A 50 -11.91 -8.97 12.26
CA ASP A 50 -11.94 -7.85 13.18
C ASP A 50 -10.54 -7.52 13.72
N GLU A 51 -9.74 -8.53 14.09
CA GLU A 51 -8.37 -8.31 14.53
C GLU A 51 -7.49 -7.74 13.40
N ILE A 52 -7.62 -8.25 12.17
CA ILE A 52 -6.89 -7.74 11.01
C ILE A 52 -7.25 -6.27 10.76
N LEU A 53 -8.54 -5.96 10.72
CA LEU A 53 -9.08 -4.64 10.40
C LEU A 53 -8.98 -3.64 11.56
N SER A 54 -8.70 -4.09 12.79
CA SER A 54 -8.53 -3.23 13.97
C SER A 54 -7.36 -2.25 13.88
N ARG A 55 -6.44 -2.46 12.93
CA ARG A 55 -5.24 -1.63 12.77
C ARG A 55 -5.24 -0.87 11.46
N THR A 56 -4.47 0.22 11.44
CA THR A 56 -4.35 1.08 10.26
C THR A 56 -3.63 0.35 9.13
N PHE A 57 -4.17 0.51 7.92
CA PHE A 57 -3.49 0.15 6.68
C PHE A 57 -2.95 1.40 6.01
N TYR A 58 -1.72 1.30 5.49
CA TYR A 58 -1.09 2.32 4.68
C TYR A 58 -0.97 1.83 3.25
N ARG A 59 -1.34 2.69 2.31
CA ARG A 59 -1.22 2.45 0.88
C ARG A 59 0.01 3.17 0.34
N LEU A 60 0.91 2.38 -0.25
CA LEU A 60 2.09 2.87 -0.94
C LEU A 60 1.90 2.72 -2.44
N THR A 61 2.19 3.78 -3.18
CA THR A 61 2.14 3.78 -4.66
C THR A 61 3.37 4.45 -5.23
N PRO A 62 3.73 4.16 -6.50
CA PRO A 62 4.66 5.01 -7.24
C PRO A 62 4.20 6.46 -7.19
N ASN A 63 5.11 7.36 -6.85
CA ASN A 63 4.88 8.79 -6.95
C ASN A 63 5.00 9.18 -8.42
N ALA A 64 3.86 9.44 -9.08
CA ALA A 64 3.77 9.76 -10.51
C ALA A 64 4.40 11.12 -10.91
N LYS A 65 5.06 11.82 -9.97
CA LYS A 65 5.99 12.92 -10.29
C LYS A 65 7.24 12.33 -10.96
N SER A 66 7.06 11.99 -12.23
CA SER A 66 7.95 11.26 -13.11
C SER A 66 9.39 11.80 -13.14
N PRO A 67 10.41 11.02 -12.73
CA PRO A 67 11.80 11.26 -13.12
C PRO A 67 12.09 10.78 -14.55
N TYR A 68 11.19 10.01 -15.18
CA TYR A 68 11.39 9.52 -16.57
C TYR A 68 11.40 10.64 -17.62
N LYS A 69 10.98 11.87 -17.27
CA LYS A 69 11.22 13.05 -18.12
C LYS A 69 12.70 13.38 -18.32
N GLN A 70 13.60 12.91 -17.45
CA GLN A 70 15.04 13.19 -17.57
C GLN A 70 15.83 12.13 -18.36
N LEU A 71 15.19 11.04 -18.81
CA LEU A 71 15.87 9.96 -19.54
C LEU A 71 15.62 9.95 -21.06
N TYR A 72 14.65 10.73 -21.56
CA TYR A 72 14.25 10.71 -22.99
C TYR A 72 14.26 12.08 -23.69
N THR A 73 14.81 13.12 -23.07
CA THR A 73 15.03 14.42 -23.73
C THR A 73 16.39 14.96 -23.32
N GLU A 74 17.38 14.69 -24.16
CA GLU A 74 18.47 15.64 -24.39
C GLU A 74 17.96 16.57 -25.51
N ASN A 75 17.76 17.85 -25.19
CA ASN A 75 17.55 18.91 -26.19
C ASN A 75 18.83 19.73 -26.29
#